data_AF-A0A7N2MNJ3-F1
#
_entry.id   AF-A0A7N2MNJ3-F1
#
_cell.length_a   1.000
_cell.length_b   1.000
_cell.length_c   1.000
_cell.angle_alpha   90.00
_cell.angle_beta   90.00
_cell.angle_gamma   90.00
#
_symmetry.space_group_name_H-M   'P 1'
#
loop_
_entity.id
_entity.type
_entity.pdbx_description
1 polymer ?
#
loop_
_entity_poly.entity_id
_entity_poly.type
_entity_poly.pdbx_seq_one_letter_code
_entity_poly.pdbx_strand_id
1 'polypeptide(L)'
;MASLQHTPNFLQSTKSPPSIPSRSNLIHNLSFSATFPSLKLKAAVVASTTSTTTNGGASSAKMAASAAASYASALADVAKSNNTLDATSADVEKIEKIFANEQVFDFFASPVIDVEKKREMIDQIASSSALSPHTANFLNILVDSGRIDLIKDIVSEFEVVYNNLTDTQLAVVSSVVKLESQHLAQIAKQVQKLTGAKNVRIKTVIDPSLVAGFTIRYGSSGSKLIDMSVKKQLEEIAAQLDLGDIKLGV
;
A
#
# COMPACT_ATOMS: atom_id res chain seq x y z
N MET A 1 63.11 -21.85 7.65
CA MET A 1 63.72 -22.64 6.57
C MET A 1 63.26 -24.09 6.71
N ALA A 2 62.95 -24.73 5.58
CA ALA A 2 62.69 -26.18 5.38
C ALA A 2 61.47 -26.79 6.13
N SER A 3 60.31 -26.95 5.48
CA SER A 3 59.88 -28.05 4.58
C SER A 3 59.44 -29.32 5.32
N LEU A 4 58.18 -29.73 5.12
CA LEU A 4 57.80 -31.07 4.62
C LEU A 4 56.27 -31.17 4.51
N GLN A 5 55.84 -31.44 3.28
CA GLN A 5 54.49 -31.82 2.92
C GLN A 5 54.18 -33.20 3.48
N HIS A 6 52.95 -33.43 3.93
CA HIS A 6 52.27 -34.70 3.67
C HIS A 6 50.75 -34.49 3.63
N THR A 7 50.22 -34.67 2.43
CA THR A 7 48.84 -35.05 2.15
C THR A 7 48.60 -36.48 2.65
N PRO A 8 47.34 -36.78 2.99
CA PRO A 8 46.72 -37.92 2.32
C PRO A 8 45.31 -37.62 1.79
N ASN A 9 45.09 -38.03 0.54
CA ASN A 9 43.79 -38.29 -0.06
C ASN A 9 43.04 -39.39 0.70
N PHE A 10 41.70 -39.38 0.63
CA PHE A 10 40.87 -40.39 -0.05
C PHE A 10 39.50 -40.63 0.66
N LEU A 11 38.45 -40.62 -0.18
CA LEU A 11 37.08 -41.16 0.01
C LEU A 11 36.06 -40.39 0.85
N GLN A 12 35.19 -39.66 0.14
CA GLN A 12 33.76 -39.71 0.46
C GLN A 12 32.90 -39.72 -0.80
N SER A 13 32.55 -40.94 -1.20
CA SER A 13 31.21 -41.38 -1.63
C SER A 13 30.35 -40.35 -2.37
N THR A 14 30.46 -40.34 -3.70
CA THR A 14 29.40 -39.87 -4.58
C THR A 14 28.24 -40.87 -4.52
N LYS A 15 27.23 -40.60 -3.71
CA LYS A 15 25.94 -41.31 -3.81
C LYS A 15 24.97 -40.42 -4.57
N SER A 16 24.92 -40.64 -5.88
CA SER A 16 23.88 -40.17 -6.78
C SER A 16 22.50 -40.66 -6.30
N PRO A 17 21.45 -39.83 -6.39
CA PRO A 17 20.09 -40.27 -6.13
C PRO A 17 19.57 -41.17 -7.27
N PRO A 18 18.76 -42.20 -6.96
CA PRO A 18 18.22 -43.11 -7.97
C PRO A 18 17.14 -42.45 -8.84
N SER A 19 17.12 -42.89 -10.09
CA SER A 19 16.25 -42.52 -11.20
C SER A 19 14.76 -42.73 -10.94
N ILE A 20 13.97 -41.69 -11.24
CA ILE A 20 12.49 -41.76 -11.34
C ILE A 20 12.15 -42.36 -12.71
N PRO A 21 11.32 -43.42 -12.81
CA PRO A 21 10.93 -43.95 -14.10
C PRO A 21 9.87 -43.05 -14.77
N SER A 22 10.17 -42.68 -16.02
CA SER A 22 9.28 -42.08 -17.01
C SER A 22 8.03 -42.95 -17.22
N ARG A 23 6.84 -42.40 -16.92
CA ARG A 23 5.56 -42.98 -17.34
C ARG A 23 5.08 -42.26 -18.59
N SER A 24 5.26 -42.93 -19.71
CA SER A 24 4.76 -42.59 -21.03
C SER A 24 3.24 -42.77 -21.12
N ASN A 25 2.63 -41.81 -21.83
CA ASN A 25 1.42 -41.88 -22.65
C ASN A 25 0.21 -42.69 -22.18
N LEU A 26 -0.88 -41.99 -21.89
CA LEU A 26 -2.22 -42.46 -22.19
C LEU A 26 -3.13 -41.27 -22.58
N ILE A 27 -3.16 -40.95 -23.88
CA ILE A 27 -4.17 -40.08 -24.46
C ILE A 27 -5.48 -40.86 -24.46
N HIS A 28 -6.44 -40.47 -23.62
CA HIS A 28 -7.82 -40.94 -23.76
C HIS A 28 -8.64 -39.88 -24.48
N ASN A 29 -8.96 -40.21 -25.73
CA ASN A 29 -9.95 -39.56 -26.58
C ASN A 29 -11.34 -39.83 -26.00
N LEU A 30 -11.91 -38.85 -25.29
CA LEU A 30 -13.28 -38.91 -24.80
C LEU A 30 -14.18 -38.10 -25.75
N SER A 31 -14.70 -38.81 -26.75
CA SER A 31 -15.78 -38.34 -27.60
C SER A 31 -17.06 -38.20 -26.77
N PHE A 32 -17.44 -36.96 -26.42
CA PHE A 32 -18.72 -36.65 -25.81
C PHE A 32 -19.75 -36.33 -26.92
N SER A 33 -20.46 -37.35 -27.40
CA SER A 33 -21.71 -37.16 -28.15
C SER A 33 -22.89 -37.32 -27.17
N ALA A 34 -23.25 -36.24 -26.48
CA ALA A 34 -24.47 -36.18 -25.69
C ALA A 34 -25.60 -35.57 -26.55
N THR A 35 -26.51 -36.45 -26.97
CA THR A 35 -27.80 -36.10 -27.59
C THR A 35 -28.69 -35.47 -26.53
N PHE A 36 -28.87 -34.15 -26.57
CA PHE A 36 -29.79 -33.45 -25.67
C PHE A 36 -31.25 -33.61 -26.15
N PRO A 37 -32.20 -33.99 -25.26
CA PRO A 37 -33.62 -33.97 -25.60
C PRO A 37 -34.15 -32.53 -25.62
N SER A 38 -34.85 -32.15 -26.68
CA SER A 38 -35.49 -30.84 -26.84
C SER A 38 -36.59 -30.62 -25.80
N LEU A 39 -36.34 -29.77 -24.81
CA LEU A 39 -37.40 -29.24 -23.94
C LEU A 39 -38.18 -28.15 -24.69
N LYS A 40 -39.48 -28.41 -24.89
CA LYS A 40 -40.45 -27.46 -25.45
C LYS A 40 -40.61 -26.27 -24.51
N LEU A 41 -40.23 -25.07 -24.99
CA LEU A 41 -40.54 -23.80 -24.37
C LEU A 41 -42.05 -23.52 -24.49
N LYS A 42 -42.73 -23.38 -23.36
CA LYS A 42 -44.08 -22.82 -23.28
C LYS A 42 -43.92 -21.31 -23.11
N ALA A 43 -44.29 -20.56 -24.14
CA ALA A 43 -44.33 -19.10 -24.11
C ALA A 43 -45.39 -18.64 -23.10
N ALA A 44 -44.96 -17.95 -22.05
CA ALA A 44 -45.80 -17.15 -21.19
C ALA A 44 -45.30 -15.70 -21.28
N VAL A 45 -46.09 -14.92 -22.02
CA VAL A 45 -46.04 -13.47 -22.13
C VAL A 45 -46.20 -12.86 -20.74
N VAL A 46 -45.17 -12.18 -20.24
CA VAL A 46 -45.29 -11.16 -19.18
C VAL A 46 -44.46 -9.96 -19.56
N ALA A 47 -45.11 -8.81 -19.44
CA ALA A 47 -44.77 -7.49 -19.94
C ALA A 47 -43.35 -7.00 -19.61
N SER A 48 -42.77 -6.35 -20.60
CA SER A 48 -41.73 -5.34 -20.48
C SER A 48 -42.17 -4.19 -19.57
N THR A 49 -41.52 -4.04 -18.42
CA THR A 49 -41.44 -2.76 -17.70
C THR A 49 -39.98 -2.42 -17.47
N THR A 50 -39.50 -1.49 -18.29
CA THR A 50 -38.24 -0.76 -18.13
C THR A 50 -38.28 0.05 -16.85
N SER A 51 -37.53 -0.35 -15.82
CA SER A 51 -37.27 0.49 -14.65
C SER A 51 -35.97 1.27 -14.85
N THR A 52 -36.09 2.44 -15.46
CA THR A 52 -35.14 3.53 -15.31
C THR A 52 -35.30 4.10 -13.90
N THR A 53 -34.35 3.87 -13.01
CA THR A 53 -34.18 4.67 -11.80
C THR A 53 -32.86 5.42 -11.91
N THR A 54 -32.99 6.69 -12.24
CA THR A 54 -31.93 7.69 -12.13
C THR A 54 -31.85 8.24 -10.71
N ASN A 55 -30.61 8.30 -10.23
CA ASN A 55 -30.03 9.32 -9.36
C ASN A 55 -30.40 9.37 -7.86
N GLY A 56 -29.37 9.30 -7.00
CA GLY A 56 -29.47 9.74 -5.61
C GLY A 56 -28.51 9.07 -4.63
N GLY A 57 -27.21 9.37 -4.72
CA GLY A 57 -26.33 9.37 -3.54
C GLY A 57 -25.93 8.02 -2.95
N ALA A 58 -25.44 7.09 -3.77
CA ALA A 58 -24.72 5.93 -3.25
C ALA A 58 -23.26 6.33 -2.99
N SER A 59 -22.92 6.38 -1.71
CA SER A 59 -21.65 6.10 -1.05
C SER A 59 -20.78 5.04 -1.77
N SER A 60 -20.28 5.38 -2.96
CA SER A 60 -19.44 4.56 -3.83
C SER A 60 -17.96 4.93 -3.68
N ALA A 61 -17.44 4.87 -2.46
CA ALA A 61 -15.98 4.95 -2.25
C ALA A 61 -15.51 4.27 -0.96
N LYS A 62 -16.29 3.32 -0.42
CA LYS A 62 -15.81 2.49 0.68
C LYS A 62 -16.33 1.08 0.48
N MET A 63 -15.49 0.26 -0.16
CA MET A 63 -15.24 -1.17 0.05
C MET A 63 -14.69 -1.78 -1.26
N ALA A 64 -13.38 -2.04 -1.28
CA ALA A 64 -12.61 -3.05 -2.02
C ALA A 64 -12.95 -3.30 -3.52
N ALA A 65 -12.04 -3.19 -4.50
CA ALA A 65 -10.60 -3.28 -4.47
C ALA A 65 -10.03 -2.51 -5.68
N SER A 66 -9.28 -1.44 -5.43
CA SER A 66 -8.37 -0.94 -6.46
C SER A 66 -7.33 -2.03 -6.72
N ALA A 67 -6.95 -2.25 -7.98
CA ALA A 67 -5.89 -3.21 -8.30
C ALA A 67 -4.64 -2.93 -7.47
N ALA A 68 -4.33 -1.65 -7.24
CA ALA A 68 -3.23 -1.20 -6.39
C ALA A 68 -3.34 -1.71 -4.93
N ALA A 69 -4.53 -1.65 -4.34
CA ALA A 69 -4.77 -2.13 -2.98
C ALA A 69 -4.57 -3.66 -2.86
N SER A 70 -4.96 -4.42 -3.87
CA SER A 70 -4.71 -5.88 -3.92
C SER A 70 -3.22 -6.20 -4.02
N TYR A 71 -2.47 -5.49 -4.86
CA TYR A 71 -1.01 -5.65 -4.96
C TYR A 71 -0.29 -5.24 -3.66
N ALA A 72 -0.71 -4.14 -3.04
CA ALA A 72 -0.18 -3.67 -1.77
C ALA A 72 -0.41 -4.69 -0.64
N SER A 73 -1.61 -5.25 -0.54
CA SER A 73 -1.92 -6.32 0.42
C SER A 73 -1.06 -7.55 0.18
N ALA A 74 -0.91 -7.99 -1.08
CA ALA A 74 -0.09 -9.14 -1.42
C ALA A 74 1.40 -8.94 -1.04
N LEU A 75 1.95 -7.74 -1.31
CA LEU A 75 3.31 -7.40 -0.91
C LEU A 75 3.46 -7.40 0.62
N ALA A 76 2.48 -6.85 1.34
CA ALA A 76 2.49 -6.83 2.80
C ALA A 76 2.37 -8.24 3.41
N ASP A 77 1.57 -9.13 2.80
CA ASP A 77 1.43 -10.52 3.22
C ASP A 77 2.75 -11.29 3.04
N VAL A 78 3.43 -11.12 1.90
CA VAL A 78 4.76 -11.70 1.66
C VAL A 78 5.78 -11.18 2.67
N ALA A 79 5.79 -9.86 2.92
CA ALA A 79 6.68 -9.25 3.89
C ALA A 79 6.43 -9.75 5.32
N LYS A 80 5.15 -9.99 5.67
CA LYS A 80 4.74 -10.55 6.96
C LYS A 80 5.17 -12.01 7.10
N SER A 81 4.97 -12.84 6.07
CA SER A 81 5.42 -14.24 6.07
C SER A 81 6.94 -14.37 6.23
N ASN A 82 7.69 -13.45 5.64
CA ASN A 82 9.15 -13.42 5.73
C ASN A 82 9.69 -12.70 6.96
N ASN A 83 8.83 -12.10 7.80
CA ASN A 83 9.20 -11.23 8.91
C ASN A 83 10.11 -10.04 8.51
N THR A 84 10.01 -9.58 7.26
CA THR A 84 10.80 -8.47 6.68
C THR A 84 9.95 -7.21 6.51
N LEU A 85 8.97 -7.00 7.38
CA LEU A 85 7.95 -5.95 7.24
C LEU A 85 8.59 -4.54 7.28
N ASP A 86 9.48 -4.29 8.24
CA ASP A 86 10.20 -3.01 8.36
C ASP A 86 11.20 -2.78 7.23
N ALA A 87 11.90 -3.83 6.77
CA ALA A 87 12.81 -3.73 5.63
C ALA A 87 12.05 -3.40 4.34
N THR A 88 10.89 -4.02 4.15
CA THR A 88 10.02 -3.77 2.99
C THR A 88 9.45 -2.36 3.02
N SER A 89 9.11 -1.81 4.19
CA SER A 89 8.64 -0.42 4.28
C SER A 89 9.73 0.57 3.90
N ALA A 90 10.97 0.36 4.37
CA ALA A 90 12.11 1.18 3.98
C ALA A 90 12.38 1.11 2.46
N ASP A 91 12.21 -0.07 1.87
CA ASP A 91 12.34 -0.29 0.43
C ASP A 91 11.24 0.41 -0.37
N VAL A 92 10.00 0.35 0.09
CA VAL A 92 8.85 1.07 -0.52
C VAL A 92 9.05 2.58 -0.47
N GLU A 93 9.61 3.13 0.63
CA GLU A 93 9.96 4.56 0.73
C GLU A 93 11.08 4.97 -0.25
N LYS A 94 12.03 4.08 -0.57
CA LYS A 94 13.03 4.34 -1.60
C LYS A 94 12.40 4.33 -2.99
N ILE A 95 11.52 3.36 -3.25
CA ILE A 95 10.76 3.26 -4.50
C ILE A 95 9.94 4.53 -4.72
N GLU A 96 9.23 5.01 -3.70
CA GLU A 96 8.48 6.28 -3.77
C GLU A 96 9.37 7.43 -4.28
N LYS A 97 10.57 7.58 -3.73
CA LYS A 97 11.51 8.64 -4.11
C LYS A 97 12.03 8.50 -5.54
N ILE A 98 12.21 7.28 -6.04
CA ILE A 98 12.68 7.02 -7.39
C ILE A 98 11.57 7.32 -8.41
N PHE A 99 10.35 6.85 -8.13
CA PHE A 99 9.18 7.06 -8.99
C PHE A 99 8.54 8.45 -8.82
N ALA A 100 9.04 9.27 -7.89
CA ALA A 100 8.70 10.69 -7.83
C ALA A 100 9.25 11.47 -9.04
N ASN A 101 10.31 10.98 -9.70
CA ASN A 101 10.81 11.59 -10.92
C ASN A 101 9.92 11.19 -12.11
N GLU A 102 9.29 12.18 -12.75
CA GLU A 102 8.36 11.96 -13.87
C GLU A 102 9.03 11.25 -15.05
N GLN A 103 10.31 11.51 -15.33
CA GLN A 103 11.01 10.86 -16.44
C GLN A 103 11.12 9.34 -16.24
N VAL A 104 11.33 8.91 -14.99
CA VAL A 104 11.40 7.49 -14.64
C VAL A 104 10.01 6.87 -14.74
N PHE A 105 8.99 7.56 -14.23
CA PHE A 105 7.61 7.10 -14.30
C PHE A 105 7.13 6.95 -15.76
N ASP A 106 7.38 7.94 -16.61
CA ASP A 106 6.99 7.93 -18.03
C ASP A 106 7.69 6.84 -18.82
N PHE A 107 8.95 6.54 -18.50
CA PHE A 107 9.68 5.42 -19.09
C PHE A 107 8.98 4.08 -18.79
N PHE A 108 8.58 3.87 -17.53
CA PHE A 108 7.88 2.63 -17.16
C PHE A 108 6.44 2.59 -17.68
N ALA A 109 5.76 3.74 -17.74
CA ALA A 109 4.39 3.85 -18.24
C ALA A 109 4.27 3.68 -19.76
N SER A 110 5.32 3.97 -20.52
CA SER A 110 5.27 3.83 -21.98
C SER A 110 5.21 2.36 -22.42
N PRO A 111 4.17 1.93 -23.16
CA PRO A 111 4.05 0.55 -23.66
C PRO A 111 4.96 0.26 -24.86
N VAL A 112 5.63 1.29 -25.42
CA VAL A 112 6.50 1.16 -26.60
C VAL A 112 7.84 0.50 -26.25
N ILE A 113 8.21 0.52 -24.97
CA ILE A 113 9.49 0.01 -24.50
C ILE A 113 9.37 -1.49 -24.20
N ASP A 114 10.33 -2.25 -24.70
CA ASP A 114 10.42 -3.70 -24.49
C ASP A 114 10.46 -4.06 -23.00
N VAL A 115 9.74 -5.12 -22.63
CA VAL A 115 9.63 -5.62 -21.25
C VAL A 115 11.00 -6.05 -20.71
N GLU A 116 11.87 -6.61 -21.55
CA GLU A 116 13.21 -7.05 -21.16
C GLU A 116 14.08 -5.86 -20.73
N LYS A 117 14.02 -4.74 -21.48
CA LYS A 117 14.73 -3.50 -21.14
C LYS A 117 14.21 -2.90 -19.84
N LYS A 118 12.90 -2.99 -19.58
CA LYS A 118 12.31 -2.54 -18.32
C LYS A 118 12.79 -3.40 -17.14
N ARG A 119 12.86 -4.73 -17.31
CA ARG A 119 13.40 -5.65 -16.29
C ARG A 119 14.86 -5.33 -15.97
N GLU A 120 15.71 -5.18 -16.99
CA GLU A 120 17.12 -4.81 -16.77
C GLU A 120 17.24 -3.49 -15.99
N MET A 121 16.44 -2.49 -16.32
CA MET A 121 16.44 -1.21 -15.60
C MET A 121 16.00 -1.38 -14.13
N ILE A 122 14.99 -2.20 -13.86
CA ILE A 122 14.56 -2.52 -12.50
C ILE A 122 15.66 -3.25 -11.73
N ASP A 123 16.37 -4.19 -12.34
CA ASP A 123 17.45 -4.91 -11.68
C ASP A 123 18.64 -3.98 -11.34
N GLN A 124 18.93 -3.00 -12.20
CA GLN A 124 19.90 -1.92 -11.91
C GLN A 124 19.44 -1.03 -10.76
N ILE A 125 18.16 -0.66 -10.73
CA ILE A 125 17.56 0.11 -9.63
C ILE A 125 17.58 -0.69 -8.32
N ALA A 126 17.27 -1.99 -8.38
CA ALA A 126 17.30 -2.91 -7.25
C ALA A 126 18.70 -3.03 -6.64
N SER A 127 19.71 -3.15 -7.51
CA SER A 127 21.12 -3.21 -7.10
C SER A 127 21.60 -1.89 -6.50
N SER A 128 21.23 -0.76 -7.12
CA SER A 128 21.63 0.57 -6.67
C SER A 128 21.00 0.96 -5.33
N SER A 129 19.74 0.56 -5.10
CA SER A 129 18.97 0.93 -3.91
C SER A 129 19.06 -0.10 -2.78
N ALA A 130 19.83 -1.17 -2.99
CA ALA A 130 19.93 -2.33 -2.10
C ALA A 130 18.55 -2.82 -1.64
N LEU A 131 17.68 -3.08 -2.62
CA LEU A 131 16.32 -3.55 -2.40
C LEU A 131 16.34 -5.02 -1.97
N SER A 132 15.40 -5.39 -1.10
CA SER A 132 15.19 -6.79 -0.72
C SER A 132 14.75 -7.65 -1.92
N PRO A 133 15.11 -8.95 -1.92
CA PRO A 133 14.88 -9.82 -3.08
C PRO A 133 13.39 -10.01 -3.41
N HIS A 134 12.52 -10.05 -2.40
CA HIS A 134 11.08 -10.13 -2.61
C HIS A 134 10.50 -8.84 -3.20
N THR A 135 11.05 -7.67 -2.85
CA THR A 135 10.62 -6.38 -3.42
C THR A 135 11.07 -6.24 -4.88
N ALA A 136 12.29 -6.67 -5.21
CA ALA A 136 12.76 -6.71 -6.59
C ALA A 136 11.91 -7.65 -7.46
N ASN A 137 11.62 -8.86 -6.96
CA ASN A 137 10.73 -9.79 -7.66
C ASN A 137 9.32 -9.23 -7.84
N PHE A 138 8.79 -8.52 -6.85
CA PHE A 138 7.50 -7.86 -6.95
C PHE A 138 7.47 -6.80 -8.07
N LEU A 139 8.52 -5.97 -8.17
CA LEU A 139 8.64 -4.99 -9.27
C LEU A 139 8.71 -5.68 -10.64
N ASN A 140 9.43 -6.80 -10.75
CA ASN A 140 9.50 -7.58 -11.98
C ASN A 140 8.13 -8.14 -12.38
N ILE A 141 7.32 -8.62 -11.42
CA ILE A 141 5.94 -9.07 -11.67
C ILE A 141 5.05 -7.89 -12.13
N LEU A 142 5.23 -6.69 -11.58
CA LEU A 142 4.48 -5.51 -12.02
C LEU A 142 4.81 -5.12 -13.46
N VAL A 143 6.07 -5.26 -13.86
CA VAL A 143 6.53 -5.04 -15.23
C VAL A 143 5.95 -6.11 -16.17
N ASP A 144 6.02 -7.39 -15.80
CA ASP A 144 5.48 -8.51 -16.60
C ASP A 144 3.96 -8.40 -16.80
N SER A 145 3.25 -7.94 -15.77
CA SER A 145 1.80 -7.74 -15.83
C SER A 145 1.39 -6.43 -16.52
N GLY A 146 2.34 -5.58 -16.89
CA GLY A 146 2.08 -4.26 -17.51
C GLY A 146 1.33 -3.29 -16.59
N ARG A 147 1.45 -3.45 -15.27
CA ARG A 147 0.74 -2.62 -14.26
C ARG A 147 1.67 -1.73 -13.46
N ILE A 148 2.87 -1.49 -13.97
CA ILE A 148 3.87 -0.61 -13.34
C ILE A 148 3.38 0.84 -13.23
N ASP A 149 2.42 1.26 -14.06
CA ASP A 149 1.81 2.58 -14.05
C ASP A 149 1.13 2.89 -12.72
N LEU A 150 0.64 1.86 -12.03
CA LEU A 150 -0.05 1.96 -10.75
C LEU A 150 0.92 1.99 -9.55
N ILE A 151 2.23 2.05 -9.78
CA ILE A 151 3.23 1.95 -8.71
C ILE A 151 3.04 3.04 -7.64
N LYS A 152 2.68 4.27 -8.04
CA LYS A 152 2.44 5.38 -7.10
C LYS A 152 1.27 5.07 -6.17
N ASP A 153 0.20 4.51 -6.72
CA ASP A 153 -0.98 4.11 -5.95
C ASP A 153 -0.67 2.91 -5.05
N ILE A 154 0.09 1.92 -5.54
CA ILE A 154 0.52 0.75 -4.76
C ILE A 154 1.34 1.18 -3.56
N VAL A 155 2.27 2.12 -3.72
CA VAL A 155 3.09 2.67 -2.64
C VAL A 155 2.22 3.34 -1.58
N SER A 156 1.25 4.17 -1.99
CA SER A 156 0.34 4.85 -1.06
C SER A 156 -0.55 3.86 -0.29
N GLU A 157 -1.11 2.87 -0.99
CA GLU A 157 -1.91 1.81 -0.39
C GLU A 157 -1.07 0.92 0.55
N PHE A 158 0.20 0.66 0.21
CA PHE A 158 1.10 -0.10 1.07
C PHE A 158 1.36 0.61 2.39
N GLU A 159 1.56 1.94 2.40
CA GLU A 159 1.66 2.70 3.67
C GLU A 159 0.42 2.49 4.55
N VAL A 160 -0.77 2.47 3.95
CA VAL A 160 -2.03 2.25 4.68
C VAL A 160 -2.07 0.83 5.24
N VAL A 161 -1.77 -0.19 4.44
CA VAL A 161 -1.74 -1.60 4.89
C VAL A 161 -0.70 -1.80 6.00
N TYR A 162 0.51 -1.25 5.84
CA TYR A 162 1.57 -1.29 6.85
C TYR A 162 1.10 -0.71 8.19
N ASN A 163 0.46 0.46 8.16
CA ASN A 163 -0.05 1.12 9.37
C ASN A 163 -1.13 0.27 10.07
N ASN A 164 -2.00 -0.38 9.29
CA ASN A 164 -3.02 -1.29 9.84
C ASN A 164 -2.40 -2.56 10.45
N LEU A 165 -1.35 -3.13 9.82
CA LEU A 165 -0.69 -4.35 10.33
C LEU A 165 0.11 -4.10 11.60
N THR A 166 0.70 -2.92 11.75
CA THR A 166 1.56 -2.56 12.89
C THR A 166 0.81 -1.87 14.03
N ASP A 167 -0.51 -1.70 13.91
CA ASP A 167 -1.33 -0.84 14.79
C ASP A 167 -0.71 0.56 14.96
N THR A 168 -0.10 1.07 13.89
CA THR A 168 0.55 2.38 13.87
C THR A 168 -0.43 3.43 13.36
N GLN A 169 -0.69 4.45 14.15
CA GLN A 169 -1.54 5.56 13.72
C GLN A 169 -0.70 6.65 13.04
N LEU A 170 -1.06 7.00 11.81
CA LEU A 170 -0.53 8.20 11.15
C LEU A 170 -1.21 9.46 11.75
N ALA A 171 -0.39 10.43 12.13
CA ALA A 171 -0.82 11.77 12.55
C ALA A 171 -0.11 12.84 11.72
N VAL A 172 -0.87 13.72 11.09
CA VAL A 172 -0.35 14.87 10.35
C VAL A 172 -0.42 16.08 11.25
N VAL A 173 0.73 16.68 11.56
CA VAL A 173 0.83 17.86 12.40
C VAL A 173 1.15 19.05 11.51
N SER A 174 0.23 20.01 11.41
CA SER A 174 0.43 21.26 10.68
C SER A 174 0.77 22.38 11.64
N SER A 175 1.90 23.05 11.42
CA SER A 175 2.39 24.16 12.25
C SER A 175 2.96 25.29 11.41
N VAL A 176 2.97 26.51 11.96
CA VAL A 176 3.56 27.68 11.29
C VAL A 176 5.08 27.58 11.19
N VAL A 177 5.68 27.01 12.24
CA VAL A 177 7.13 26.88 12.39
C VAL A 177 7.47 25.40 12.52
N LYS A 178 8.69 25.04 12.12
CA LYS A 178 9.23 23.69 12.34
C LYS A 178 9.27 23.39 13.83
N LEU A 179 8.57 22.33 14.23
CA LEU A 179 8.52 21.89 15.63
C LEU A 179 9.82 21.17 16.02
N GLU A 180 10.24 21.38 17.26
CA GLU A 180 11.35 20.65 17.86
C GLU A 180 10.95 19.19 18.17
N SER A 181 11.93 18.28 18.16
CA SER A 181 11.74 16.85 18.44
C SER A 181 11.08 16.59 19.80
N GLN A 182 11.34 17.44 20.80
CA GLN A 182 10.72 17.35 22.13
C GLN A 182 9.19 17.52 22.05
N HIS A 183 8.73 18.53 21.31
CA HIS A 183 7.30 18.79 21.13
C HIS A 183 6.63 17.69 20.31
N LEU A 184 7.30 17.19 19.26
CA LEU A 184 6.80 16.06 18.48
C LEU A 184 6.64 14.80 19.34
N ALA A 185 7.57 14.52 20.25
CA ALA A 185 7.48 13.38 21.16
C ALA A 185 6.32 13.53 22.15
N GLN A 186 6.05 14.74 22.64
CA GLN A 186 4.89 15.02 23.51
C GLN A 186 3.58 14.84 22.74
N ILE A 187 3.51 15.35 21.51
CA ILE A 187 2.34 15.17 20.63
C ILE A 187 2.11 13.68 20.35
N ALA A 188 3.16 12.92 20.03
CA ALA A 188 3.07 11.49 19.79
C ALA A 188 2.46 10.76 21.00
N LYS A 189 2.95 11.03 22.21
CA LYS A 189 2.42 10.46 23.46
C LYS A 189 0.95 10.82 23.68
N GLN A 190 0.57 12.06 23.39
CA GLN A 190 -0.81 12.50 23.59
C GLN A 190 -1.75 11.86 22.56
N VAL A 191 -1.34 11.80 21.29
CA VAL A 191 -2.10 11.10 20.24
C VAL A 191 -2.24 9.63 20.60
N GLN A 192 -1.16 8.99 21.04
CA GLN A 192 -1.17 7.58 21.46
C GLN A 192 -2.18 7.31 22.58
N LYS A 193 -2.26 8.20 23.58
CA LYS A 193 -3.27 8.11 24.66
C LYS A 193 -4.70 8.25 24.14
N LEU A 194 -4.92 9.11 23.15
CA LEU A 194 -6.25 9.38 22.59
C LEU A 194 -6.73 8.29 21.63
N THR A 195 -5.82 7.66 20.87
CA THR A 195 -6.17 6.62 19.90
C THR A 195 -6.02 5.20 20.45
N GLY A 196 -5.24 5.00 21.52
CA GLY A 196 -4.90 3.67 22.02
C GLY A 196 -3.99 2.87 21.08
N ALA A 197 -3.37 3.52 20.09
CA ALA A 197 -2.50 2.88 19.11
C ALA A 197 -1.18 2.42 19.75
N LYS A 198 -0.56 1.37 19.22
CA LYS A 198 0.74 0.89 19.71
C LYS A 198 1.85 1.85 19.36
N ASN A 199 1.83 2.40 18.14
CA ASN A 199 2.81 3.35 17.65
C ASN A 199 2.11 4.53 16.96
N VAL A 200 2.78 5.68 16.90
CA VAL A 200 2.29 6.88 16.21
C VAL A 200 3.38 7.39 15.28
N ARG A 201 3.10 7.47 13.98
CA ARG A 201 3.98 8.09 12.97
C ARG A 201 3.52 9.51 12.74
N ILE A 202 4.39 10.49 12.93
CA ILE A 202 4.08 11.91 12.72
C ILE A 202 4.63 12.38 11.36
N LYS A 203 3.75 12.90 10.50
CA LYS A 203 4.13 13.68 9.31
C LYS A 203 3.95 15.16 9.64
N THR A 204 5.02 15.95 9.57
CA THR A 204 4.98 17.40 9.85
C THR A 204 4.78 18.19 8.56
N VAL A 205 3.83 19.13 8.57
CA VAL A 205 3.54 20.03 7.45
C VAL A 205 3.66 21.47 7.94
N ILE A 206 4.30 22.33 7.16
CA ILE A 206 4.39 23.76 7.49
C ILE A 206 3.24 24.47 6.78
N ASP A 207 2.32 25.04 7.55
CA ASP A 207 1.19 25.81 7.03
C ASP A 207 1.29 27.28 7.48
N PRO A 208 1.67 28.21 6.60
CA PRO A 208 1.80 29.62 6.92
C PRO A 208 0.45 30.33 7.10
N SER A 209 -0.67 29.68 6.78
CA SER A 209 -2.01 30.24 6.97
C SER A 209 -2.42 30.30 8.44
N LEU A 210 -1.75 29.53 9.29
CA LEU A 210 -1.95 29.56 10.73
C LEU A 210 -1.22 30.79 11.31
N VAL A 211 -1.86 31.55 12.19
CA VAL A 211 -1.23 32.72 12.85
C VAL A 211 -0.26 32.27 13.93
N ALA A 212 -0.68 31.29 14.74
CA ALA A 212 0.10 30.66 15.80
C ALA A 212 -0.56 29.36 16.25
N GLY A 213 0.24 28.46 16.84
CA GLY A 213 -0.19 27.14 17.30
C GLY A 213 0.02 26.04 16.26
N PHE A 214 -0.68 24.92 16.43
CA PHE A 214 -0.62 23.77 15.53
C PHE A 214 -1.98 23.05 15.45
N THR A 215 -2.15 22.28 14.38
CA THR A 215 -3.30 21.39 14.21
C THR A 215 -2.81 19.95 14.00
N ILE A 216 -3.54 18.98 14.54
CA ILE A 216 -3.23 17.56 14.42
C ILE A 216 -4.40 16.88 13.73
N ARG A 217 -4.16 16.25 12.58
CA ARG A 217 -5.10 15.37 11.89
C ARG A 217 -4.69 13.92 12.10
N TYR A 218 -5.61 13.07 12.55
CA TYR A 218 -5.36 11.65 12.78
C TYR A 218 -6.61 10.80 12.53
N GLY A 219 -6.44 9.48 12.53
CA GLY A 219 -7.46 8.47 12.20
C GLY A 219 -7.28 7.90 10.79
N SER A 220 -7.88 6.73 10.53
CA SER A 220 -7.69 5.95 9.29
C SER A 220 -8.08 6.69 8.00
N SER A 221 -8.86 7.77 8.11
CA SER A 221 -9.26 8.63 6.99
C SER A 221 -9.00 10.12 7.26
N GLY A 222 -8.21 10.45 8.29
CA GLY A 222 -7.96 11.84 8.71
C GLY A 222 -9.20 12.57 9.26
N SER A 223 -10.21 11.82 9.73
CA SER A 223 -11.50 12.38 10.16
C SER A 223 -11.43 13.13 11.49
N LYS A 224 -10.42 12.84 12.33
CA LYS A 224 -10.26 13.49 13.64
C LYS A 224 -9.26 14.63 13.51
N LEU A 225 -9.71 15.83 13.85
CA LEU A 225 -8.89 17.05 13.87
C LEU A 225 -8.85 17.57 15.31
N ILE A 226 -7.65 17.77 15.83
CA ILE A 226 -7.41 18.58 17.03
C ILE A 226 -6.80 19.88 16.53
N ASP A 227 -7.56 20.95 16.65
CA ASP A 227 -7.10 22.30 16.34
C ASP A 227 -6.78 23.03 17.65
N MET A 228 -5.49 23.37 17.82
CA MET A 228 -4.94 24.17 18.90
C MET A 228 -4.33 25.48 18.36
N SER A 229 -4.87 25.98 17.25
CA SER A 229 -4.48 27.27 16.70
C SER A 229 -5.07 28.43 17.50
N VAL A 230 -4.34 29.54 17.55
CA VAL A 230 -4.81 30.78 18.19
C VAL A 230 -6.07 31.31 17.50
N LYS A 231 -6.21 31.08 16.19
CA LYS A 231 -7.41 31.45 15.43
C LYS A 231 -8.67 30.85 16.07
N LYS A 232 -8.65 29.54 16.36
CA LYS A 232 -9.79 28.86 16.97
C LYS A 232 -10.07 29.37 18.38
N GLN A 233 -9.03 29.63 19.18
CA GLN A 233 -9.20 30.18 20.53
C GLN A 233 -9.88 31.56 20.51
N LEU A 234 -9.50 32.44 19.57
CA LEU A 234 -10.14 33.74 19.40
C LEU A 234 -11.59 33.63 18.94
N GLU A 235 -11.89 32.69 18.04
CA GLU A 235 -13.25 32.43 17.57
C GLU A 235 -14.15 31.91 18.70
N GLU A 236 -13.62 31.03 19.56
CA GLU A 236 -14.33 30.53 20.74
C GLU A 236 -14.62 31.64 21.76
N ILE A 237 -13.66 32.55 21.98
CA ILE A 237 -13.87 33.73 22.83
C ILE A 237 -14.92 34.66 22.21
N ALA A 238 -14.83 34.94 20.90
CA ALA A 238 -15.81 35.80 20.21
C ALA A 238 -17.23 35.24 20.31
N ALA A 239 -17.39 33.92 20.14
CA ALA A 239 -18.68 33.25 20.29
C ALA A 239 -19.24 33.32 21.73
N GLN A 240 -18.38 33.24 22.74
CA GLN A 240 -18.81 33.40 24.15
C GLN A 240 -19.29 34.81 24.45
N LEU A 241 -18.68 35.83 23.83
CA LEU A 241 -19.09 37.22 24.00
C LEU A 241 -20.42 37.52 23.29
N ASP A 242 -20.61 37.00 22.07
CA ASP A 242 -21.85 37.17 21.30
C ASP A 242 -23.07 36.53 22.00
N LEU A 243 -22.88 35.40 22.68
CA LEU A 243 -23.92 34.74 23.49
C LEU A 243 -24.28 35.52 24.77
N GLY A 244 -23.43 36.44 25.22
CA GLY A 244 -23.68 37.30 26.39
C GLY A 244 -24.62 38.47 26.12
N ASP A 245 -24.81 38.84 24.84
CA ASP A 245 -25.62 39.99 24.42
C ASP A 245 -27.11 39.65 24.16
N ILE A 246 -27.52 38.39 24.38
CA ILE A 246 -28.94 38.00 24.36
C ILE A 246 -29.59 38.47 25.66
N LYS A 247 -30.18 39.68 25.61
CA LYS A 247 -31.10 40.21 26.64
C LYS A 247 -32.11 39.12 27.02
N LEU A 248 -32.02 38.63 28.26
CA LEU A 248 -33.15 38.00 28.92
C LEU A 248 -34.27 39.04 28.98
N GLY A 249 -35.26 38.87 28.10
CA GLY A 249 -36.46 39.67 28.08
C GLY A 249 -37.15 39.59 29.44
N VAL A 250 -37.37 40.77 30.02
CA VAL A 250 -38.36 41.02 31.09
C VAL A 250 -39.74 40.57 30.62
#